data_AF-A0AAE4ZAD8-F1
#
_entry.id   AF-A0AAE4ZAD8-F1
#
_cell.length_a   1.000
_cell.length_b   1.000
_cell.length_c   1.000
_cell.angle_alpha   90.00
_cell.angle_beta   90.00
_cell.angle_gamma   90.00
#
_symmetry.space_group_name_H-M   'P 1'
#
loop_
_entity.id
_entity.type
_entity.pdbx_description
1 polymer ?
#
loop_
_entity_poly.entity_id
_entity_poly.type
_entity_poly.pdbx_seq_one_letter_code
_entity_poly.pdbx_strand_id
1 'polypeptide(L)'
;MADDVQREVDGLLKEREKYEAFIKRLESEKATTTERAYARVRGDYARRLREVEEKLGAHGNSLQGKLRQLSSKVSQLEARREQQAEELDEAQLRRNVGEYPDDKEWSELESRMLTSLRETERDLESARSEIGRLQEIVASVQGAEAPPPQPGAAPPPPQQPAPQQPQPQPSAPPQPQPAPPPPPPEPAEEEGFLSLEELVLEDKDPEEALTGAGSAEPPDSDPFAGTDLDPFAESDEPESSGEGDVTDELAFLESLSLGGGGGEEEGETSFSFLEQHGSGTPQTIICPHCSAANEPAEWYCTECGEELPAE
;
A
#
# COMPACT_ATOMS: atom_id res chain seq x y z
N MET A 1 -0.50 -1.73 -15.31
CA MET A 1 -1.80 -2.39 -15.02
C MET A 1 -2.92 -1.38 -14.77
N ALA A 2 -2.91 -0.61 -13.67
CA ALA A 2 -3.96 0.39 -13.41
C ALA A 2 -4.02 1.47 -14.52
N ASP A 3 -2.85 1.95 -14.96
CA ASP A 3 -2.75 2.95 -16.03
C ASP A 3 -3.22 2.44 -17.40
N ASP A 4 -3.05 1.15 -17.66
CA ASP A 4 -3.50 0.54 -18.92
C ASP A 4 -5.03 0.45 -18.94
N VAL A 5 -5.62 0.01 -17.83
CA VAL A 5 -7.09 0.00 -17.66
C VAL A 5 -7.65 1.42 -17.76
N GLN A 6 -6.99 2.42 -17.18
CA GLN A 6 -7.39 3.82 -17.30
C GLN A 6 -7.38 4.28 -18.77
N ARG A 7 -6.31 4.00 -19.52
CA ARG A 7 -6.21 4.36 -20.95
C ARG A 7 -7.29 3.69 -21.79
N GLU A 8 -7.62 2.43 -21.50
CA GLU A 8 -8.71 1.71 -22.17
C GLU A 8 -10.08 2.34 -21.87
N VAL A 9 -10.36 2.63 -20.60
CA VAL A 9 -11.60 3.29 -20.16
C VAL A 9 -11.75 4.66 -20.80
N ASP A 10 -10.70 5.49 -20.81
CA ASP A 10 -10.71 6.81 -21.45
C ASP A 10 -10.97 6.72 -22.96
N GLY A 11 -10.43 5.69 -23.62
CA GLY A 11 -10.72 5.40 -25.02
C GLY A 11 -12.19 5.10 -25.27
N LEU A 12 -12.78 4.23 -24.44
CA LEU A 12 -14.19 3.87 -24.53
C LEU A 12 -15.12 5.06 -24.23
N LEU A 13 -14.78 5.90 -23.25
CA LEU A 13 -15.55 7.12 -22.96
C LEU A 13 -15.58 8.08 -24.15
N LYS A 14 -14.44 8.30 -24.81
CA LYS A 14 -14.38 9.11 -26.04
C LYS A 14 -15.20 8.51 -27.18
N GLU A 15 -15.20 7.19 -27.32
CA GLU A 15 -16.04 6.51 -28.32
C GLU A 15 -17.54 6.66 -28.03
N ARG A 16 -17.94 6.56 -26.76
CA ARG A 16 -19.31 6.82 -26.31
C ARG A 16 -19.76 8.22 -26.72
N GLU A 17 -19.02 9.25 -26.32
CA GLU A 17 -19.31 10.65 -26.65
C GLU A 17 -19.41 10.88 -28.16
N LYS A 18 -18.51 10.27 -28.94
CA LYS A 18 -18.51 10.35 -30.40
C LYS A 18 -19.79 9.77 -31.01
N TYR A 19 -20.23 8.59 -30.58
CA TYR A 19 -21.45 7.97 -31.13
C TYR A 19 -22.71 8.71 -30.67
N GLU A 20 -22.77 9.19 -29.43
CA GLU A 20 -23.84 10.06 -28.96
C GLU A 20 -23.94 11.35 -29.78
N ALA A 21 -22.80 12.01 -30.07
CA ALA A 21 -22.76 13.20 -30.91
C ALA A 21 -23.22 12.92 -32.36
N PHE A 22 -22.86 11.76 -32.93
CA PHE A 22 -23.33 11.35 -34.25
C PHE A 22 -24.84 11.12 -34.27
N ILE A 23 -25.40 10.46 -33.25
CA ILE A 23 -26.85 10.26 -33.13
C ILE A 23 -27.57 11.61 -33.00
N LYS A 24 -27.07 12.52 -32.17
CA LYS A 24 -27.64 13.87 -31.99
C LYS A 24 -27.63 14.67 -33.30
N ARG A 25 -26.51 14.64 -34.05
CA ARG A 25 -26.42 15.29 -35.37
C ARG A 25 -27.42 14.66 -36.35
N LEU A 26 -27.49 13.34 -36.39
CA LEU A 26 -28.43 12.60 -37.25
C LEU A 26 -29.89 12.96 -36.96
N GLU A 27 -30.24 13.18 -35.69
CA GLU A 27 -31.59 13.61 -35.29
C GLU A 27 -31.95 15.01 -35.82
N SER A 28 -30.99 15.93 -35.92
CA SER A 28 -31.21 17.27 -36.51
C SER A 28 -31.45 17.23 -38.03
N GLU A 29 -30.92 16.21 -38.71
CA GLU A 29 -31.03 16.03 -40.18
C GLU A 29 -32.18 15.08 -40.57
N LYS A 30 -33.02 14.66 -39.61
CA LYS A 30 -34.10 13.70 -39.87
C LYS A 30 -35.08 14.18 -40.94
N ALA A 31 -35.42 15.47 -40.96
CA ALA A 31 -36.43 16.03 -41.86
C ALA A 31 -35.99 16.12 -43.33
N THR A 32 -34.68 16.11 -43.60
CA THR A 32 -34.10 16.23 -44.96
C THR A 32 -33.79 14.88 -45.59
N THR A 33 -33.92 13.79 -44.82
CA THR A 33 -33.47 12.46 -45.22
C THR A 33 -34.66 11.50 -45.36
N THR A 34 -34.55 10.49 -46.22
CA THR A 34 -35.58 9.44 -46.28
C THR A 34 -35.61 8.63 -44.98
N GLU A 35 -36.82 8.30 -44.51
CA GLU A 35 -37.01 7.57 -43.24
C GLU A 35 -36.21 6.25 -43.19
N ARG A 36 -36.15 5.52 -44.31
CA ARG A 36 -35.41 4.24 -44.41
C ARG A 36 -33.89 4.42 -44.27
N ALA A 37 -33.33 5.48 -44.83
CA ALA A 37 -31.90 5.77 -44.69
C ALA A 37 -31.56 6.22 -43.27
N TYR A 38 -32.38 7.14 -42.71
CA TYR A 38 -32.25 7.59 -41.31
C TYR A 38 -32.29 6.40 -40.32
N ALA A 39 -33.31 5.54 -40.42
CA ALA A 39 -33.48 4.41 -39.53
C ALA A 39 -32.28 3.44 -39.56
N ARG A 40 -31.70 3.21 -40.75
CA ARG A 40 -30.53 2.34 -40.91
C ARG A 40 -29.29 2.92 -40.24
N VAL A 41 -28.98 4.20 -40.50
CA VAL A 41 -27.79 4.86 -39.95
C VAL A 41 -27.91 5.01 -38.43
N ARG A 42 -29.09 5.40 -37.94
CA ARG A 42 -29.37 5.48 -36.50
C ARG A 42 -29.18 4.12 -35.83
N GLY A 43 -29.67 3.05 -36.46
CA GLY A 43 -29.53 1.69 -35.96
C GLY A 43 -28.08 1.22 -35.85
N ASP A 44 -27.21 1.59 -36.81
CA ASP A 44 -25.78 1.29 -36.77
C ASP A 44 -25.08 2.02 -35.62
N TYR A 45 -25.26 3.34 -35.50
CA TYR A 45 -24.65 4.10 -34.41
C TYR A 45 -25.17 3.67 -33.04
N ALA A 46 -26.48 3.41 -32.91
CA ALA A 46 -27.06 2.93 -31.66
C ALA A 46 -26.54 1.54 -31.28
N ARG A 47 -26.24 0.65 -32.26
CA ARG A 47 -25.61 -0.64 -31.98
C ARG A 47 -24.18 -0.46 -31.47
N ARG A 48 -23.37 0.36 -32.14
CA ARG A 48 -21.98 0.62 -31.72
C ARG A 48 -21.92 1.28 -30.35
N LEU A 49 -22.84 2.22 -30.06
CA LEU A 49 -22.95 2.82 -28.74
C LEU A 49 -23.21 1.77 -27.66
N ARG A 50 -24.18 0.87 -27.88
CA ARG A 50 -24.46 -0.23 -26.93
C ARG A 50 -23.26 -1.15 -26.73
N GLU A 51 -22.50 -1.46 -27.78
CA GLU A 51 -21.28 -2.27 -27.67
C GLU A 51 -20.20 -1.58 -26.80
N VAL A 52 -20.08 -0.25 -26.91
CA VAL A 52 -19.16 0.54 -26.06
C VAL A 52 -19.66 0.59 -24.62
N GLU A 53 -20.95 0.82 -24.40
CA GLU A 53 -21.58 0.82 -23.07
C GLU A 53 -21.44 -0.54 -22.37
N GLU A 54 -21.59 -1.65 -23.09
CA GLU A 54 -21.38 -3.00 -22.57
C GLU A 54 -19.94 -3.22 -22.11
N LYS A 55 -18.95 -2.79 -22.92
CA LYS A 55 -17.54 -2.83 -22.54
C LYS A 55 -17.26 -2.01 -21.29
N LEU A 56 -17.73 -0.75 -21.24
CA LEU A 56 -17.61 0.11 -20.06
C LEU A 56 -18.22 -0.53 -18.82
N GLY A 57 -19.40 -1.15 -18.94
CA GLY A 57 -20.04 -1.90 -17.86
C GLY A 57 -19.22 -3.10 -17.40
N ALA A 58 -18.63 -3.86 -18.32
CA ALA A 58 -17.75 -4.98 -18.00
C ALA A 58 -16.48 -4.53 -17.25
N HIS A 59 -15.83 -3.46 -17.71
CA HIS A 59 -14.69 -2.86 -17.00
C HIS A 59 -15.12 -2.34 -15.61
N GLY A 60 -16.25 -1.63 -15.51
CA GLY A 60 -16.80 -1.16 -14.24
C GLY A 60 -17.04 -2.28 -13.22
N ASN A 61 -17.63 -3.39 -13.65
CA ASN A 61 -17.84 -4.57 -12.80
C ASN A 61 -16.52 -5.21 -12.34
N SER A 62 -15.54 -5.31 -13.25
CA SER A 62 -14.19 -5.82 -12.92
C SER A 62 -13.49 -4.93 -11.88
N LEU A 63 -13.54 -3.60 -12.07
CA LEU A 63 -12.99 -2.62 -11.14
C LEU A 63 -13.67 -2.68 -9.76
N GLN A 64 -15.00 -2.80 -9.71
CA GLN A 64 -15.72 -3.00 -8.46
C GLN A 64 -15.33 -4.31 -7.76
N GLY A 65 -15.06 -5.38 -8.51
CA GLY A 65 -14.52 -6.63 -7.98
C GLY A 65 -13.17 -6.43 -7.28
N LYS A 66 -12.24 -5.74 -7.95
CA LYS A 66 -10.92 -5.39 -7.39
C LYS A 66 -11.03 -4.50 -6.16
N LEU A 67 -11.92 -3.49 -6.17
CA LEU A 67 -12.17 -2.63 -5.02
C LEU A 67 -12.63 -3.42 -3.79
N ARG A 68 -13.53 -4.40 -3.96
CA ARG A 68 -13.95 -5.29 -2.86
C ARG A 68 -12.79 -6.13 -2.33
N GLN A 69 -11.95 -6.65 -3.22
CA GLN A 69 -10.76 -7.42 -2.83
C GLN A 69 -9.77 -6.57 -2.04
N LEU A 70 -9.44 -5.37 -2.53
CA LEU A 70 -8.54 -4.45 -1.82
C LEU A 70 -9.10 -3.97 -0.49
N SER A 71 -10.41 -3.69 -0.41
CA SER A 71 -11.04 -3.30 0.86
C SER A 71 -10.96 -4.42 1.91
N SER A 72 -11.15 -5.68 1.48
CA SER A 72 -10.92 -6.85 2.34
C SER A 72 -9.46 -6.97 2.75
N LYS A 73 -8.51 -6.71 1.83
CA LYS A 73 -7.07 -6.72 2.13
C LYS A 73 -6.71 -5.65 3.16
N VAL A 74 -7.24 -4.44 3.03
CA VAL A 74 -7.04 -3.35 4.00
C VAL A 74 -7.52 -3.77 5.38
N SER A 75 -8.73 -4.35 5.48
CA SER A 75 -9.26 -4.81 6.78
C SER A 75 -8.37 -5.89 7.41
N GLN A 76 -7.80 -6.79 6.61
CA GLN A 76 -6.87 -7.83 7.08
C GLN A 76 -5.53 -7.25 7.54
N LEU A 77 -4.98 -6.29 6.79
CA LEU A 77 -3.73 -5.60 7.14
C LEU A 77 -3.89 -4.75 8.41
N GLU A 78 -5.03 -4.09 8.59
CA GLU A 78 -5.34 -3.32 9.80
C GLU A 78 -5.39 -4.22 11.03
N ALA A 79 -6.08 -5.37 10.95
CA ALA A 79 -6.10 -6.35 12.03
C ALA A 79 -4.70 -6.91 12.34
N ARG A 80 -3.91 -7.21 11.30
CA ARG A 80 -2.51 -7.66 11.47
C ARG A 80 -1.65 -6.59 12.14
N ARG A 81 -1.78 -5.32 11.73
CA ARG A 81 -1.04 -4.20 12.32
C ARG A 81 -1.38 -4.04 13.80
N GLU A 82 -2.66 -4.14 14.17
CA GLU A 82 -3.11 -4.08 15.56
C GLU A 82 -2.51 -5.23 16.38
N GLN A 83 -2.61 -6.47 15.89
CA GLN A 83 -1.99 -7.62 16.54
C GLN A 83 -0.47 -7.45 16.73
N GLN A 84 0.26 -7.01 15.69
CA GLN A 84 1.71 -6.79 15.77
C GLN A 84 2.09 -5.68 16.75
N ALA A 85 1.26 -4.64 16.89
CA ALA A 85 1.46 -3.58 17.87
C ALA A 85 1.24 -4.10 19.30
N GLU A 86 0.18 -4.88 19.53
CA GLU A 86 -0.08 -5.53 20.82
C GLU A 86 1.07 -6.47 21.22
N GLU A 87 1.57 -7.28 20.28
CA GLU A 87 2.71 -8.17 20.50
C GLU A 87 3.98 -7.38 20.87
N LEU A 88 4.22 -6.23 20.24
CA LEU A 88 5.35 -5.35 20.55
C LEU A 88 5.20 -4.74 21.96
N ASP A 89 4.02 -4.25 22.30
CA ASP A 89 3.72 -3.68 23.63
C ASP A 89 3.89 -4.75 24.72
N GLU A 90 3.45 -5.99 24.48
CA GLU A 90 3.65 -7.12 25.39
C GLU A 90 5.14 -7.44 25.55
N ALA A 91 5.91 -7.49 24.46
CA ALA A 91 7.35 -7.73 24.50
C ALA A 91 8.08 -6.63 25.30
N GLN A 92 7.70 -5.36 25.12
CA GLN A 92 8.25 -4.23 25.86
C GLN A 92 7.92 -4.34 27.36
N LEU A 93 6.70 -4.73 27.70
CA LEU A 93 6.32 -4.98 29.10
C LEU A 93 7.18 -6.08 29.73
N ARG A 94 7.39 -7.21 29.03
CA ARG A 94 8.26 -8.31 29.49
C ARG A 94 9.70 -7.87 29.70
N ARG A 95 10.24 -7.04 28.79
CA ARG A 95 11.58 -6.44 28.96
C ARG A 95 11.65 -5.57 30.21
N ASN A 96 10.63 -4.75 30.46
CA ASN A 96 10.57 -3.89 31.65
C ASN A 96 10.47 -4.68 32.96
N VAL A 97 9.82 -5.86 32.94
CA VAL A 97 9.77 -6.80 34.06
C VAL A 97 11.10 -7.53 34.28
N GLY A 98 11.99 -7.51 33.28
CA GLY A 98 13.33 -8.11 33.33
C GLY A 98 13.42 -9.51 32.74
N GLU A 99 12.42 -9.97 31.98
CA GLU A 99 12.46 -11.30 31.32
C GLU A 99 13.52 -11.39 30.21
N TYR A 100 13.88 -10.26 29.60
CA TYR A 100 14.94 -10.14 28.62
C TYR A 100 16.09 -9.36 29.22
N PRO A 101 17.10 -9.98 29.87
CA PRO A 101 18.20 -9.26 30.49
C PRO A 101 19.29 -8.84 29.49
N ASP A 102 19.42 -9.55 28.36
CA ASP A 102 20.41 -9.26 27.32
C ASP A 102 19.92 -8.15 26.39
N ASP A 103 20.66 -7.04 26.34
CA ASP A 103 20.31 -5.86 25.55
C ASP A 103 20.41 -6.11 24.04
N LYS A 104 21.30 -7.00 23.61
CA LYS A 104 21.50 -7.32 22.20
C LYS A 104 20.34 -8.20 21.70
N GLU A 105 20.00 -9.25 22.45
CA GLU A 105 18.85 -10.11 22.11
C GLU A 105 17.53 -9.31 22.09
N TRP A 106 17.35 -8.39 23.04
CA TRP A 106 16.21 -7.47 23.04
C TRP A 106 16.18 -6.57 21.81
N SER A 107 17.29 -5.91 21.50
CA SER A 107 17.39 -5.00 20.34
C SER A 107 17.11 -5.71 19.01
N GLU A 108 17.60 -6.95 18.85
CA GLU A 108 17.32 -7.76 17.66
C GLU A 108 15.84 -8.16 17.55
N LEU A 109 15.20 -8.52 18.66
CA LEU A 109 13.77 -8.83 18.70
C LEU A 109 12.92 -7.60 18.37
N GLU A 110 13.17 -6.49 19.06
CA GLU A 110 12.46 -5.22 18.86
C GLU A 110 12.61 -4.73 17.42
N SER A 111 13.83 -4.75 16.87
CA SER A 111 14.10 -4.38 15.48
C SER A 111 13.30 -5.22 14.49
N ARG A 112 13.22 -6.53 14.71
CA ARG A 112 12.44 -7.46 13.87
C ARG A 112 10.95 -7.14 13.90
N MET A 113 10.38 -6.91 15.09
CA MET A 113 8.96 -6.59 15.26
C MET A 113 8.62 -5.23 14.63
N LEU A 114 9.44 -4.20 14.88
CA LEU A 114 9.29 -2.88 14.26
C LEU A 114 9.40 -2.94 12.74
N THR A 115 10.31 -3.75 12.20
CA THR A 115 10.45 -3.92 10.75
C THR A 115 9.18 -4.55 10.17
N SER A 116 8.67 -5.62 10.79
CA SER A 116 7.43 -6.26 10.34
C SER A 116 6.20 -5.33 10.44
N LEU A 117 6.13 -4.50 11.47
CA LEU A 117 5.08 -3.48 11.60
C LEU A 117 5.14 -2.47 10.44
N ARG A 118 6.33 -1.93 10.15
CA ARG A 118 6.54 -0.96 9.05
C ARG A 118 6.20 -1.56 7.69
N GLU A 119 6.49 -2.85 7.46
CA GLU A 119 6.10 -3.55 6.23
C GLU A 119 4.57 -3.60 6.09
N THR A 120 3.85 -4.03 7.13
CA THR A 120 2.38 -4.06 7.15
C THR A 120 1.80 -2.65 6.92
N GLU A 121 2.40 -1.61 7.50
CA GLU A 121 1.99 -0.21 7.29
C GLU A 121 2.19 0.26 5.85
N ARG A 122 3.34 -0.07 5.22
CA ARG A 122 3.57 0.23 3.79
C ARG A 122 2.57 -0.48 2.89
N ASP A 123 2.28 -1.75 3.17
CA ASP A 123 1.30 -2.53 2.42
C ASP A 123 -0.10 -1.93 2.51
N LEU A 124 -0.46 -1.45 3.71
CA LEU A 124 -1.73 -0.81 3.98
C LEU A 124 -1.86 0.52 3.23
N GLU A 125 -0.83 1.36 3.25
CA GLU A 125 -0.82 2.61 2.49
C GLU A 125 -0.90 2.35 0.98
N SER A 126 -0.13 1.39 0.47
CA SER A 126 -0.17 0.97 -0.93
C SER A 126 -1.58 0.52 -1.35
N ALA A 127 -2.22 -0.32 -0.55
CA ALA A 127 -3.58 -0.79 -0.81
C ALA A 127 -4.61 0.35 -0.77
N ARG A 128 -4.50 1.30 0.15
CA ARG A 128 -5.39 2.47 0.24
C ARG A 128 -5.21 3.42 -0.95
N SER A 129 -3.96 3.69 -1.35
CA SER A 129 -3.66 4.47 -2.56
C SER A 129 -4.29 3.83 -3.80
N GLU A 130 -4.15 2.51 -3.96
CA GLU A 130 -4.74 1.80 -5.11
C GLU A 130 -6.28 1.86 -5.08
N ILE A 131 -6.91 1.71 -3.91
CA ILE A 131 -8.36 1.93 -3.78
C ILE A 131 -8.76 3.33 -4.26
N GLY A 132 -8.04 4.36 -3.82
CA GLY A 132 -8.30 5.75 -4.24
C GLY A 132 -8.22 5.93 -5.76
N ARG A 133 -7.17 5.39 -6.38
CA ARG A 133 -7.00 5.41 -7.85
C ARG A 133 -8.17 4.72 -8.54
N LEU A 134 -8.49 3.48 -8.16
CA LEU A 134 -9.57 2.72 -8.81
C LEU A 134 -10.96 3.36 -8.60
N GLN A 135 -11.20 4.03 -7.47
CA GLN A 135 -12.43 4.78 -7.23
C GLN A 135 -12.57 5.95 -8.20
N GLU A 136 -11.49 6.65 -8.53
CA GLU A 136 -11.48 7.73 -9.53
C GLU A 136 -11.82 7.20 -10.94
N ILE A 137 -11.28 6.04 -11.32
CA ILE A 137 -11.61 5.37 -12.60
C ILE A 137 -13.10 5.03 -12.64
N VAL A 138 -13.63 4.42 -11.59
CA VAL A 138 -15.04 4.02 -11.51
C VAL A 138 -15.95 5.26 -11.54
N ALA A 139 -15.58 6.33 -10.85
CA ALA A 139 -16.30 7.60 -10.90
C ALA A 139 -16.32 8.18 -12.33
N SER A 140 -15.23 8.08 -13.09
CA SER A 140 -15.18 8.52 -14.49
C SER A 140 -16.12 7.72 -15.39
N VAL A 141 -16.24 6.40 -15.17
CA VAL A 141 -17.17 5.53 -15.91
C VAL A 141 -18.64 5.84 -15.59
N GLN A 142 -18.95 6.11 -14.31
CA GLN A 142 -20.32 6.37 -13.85
C GLN A 142 -20.74 7.85 -14.04
N GLY A 143 -19.77 8.76 -14.12
CA GLY A 143 -19.92 10.22 -13.96
C GLY A 143 -20.08 11.03 -15.24
N ALA A 144 -20.39 10.41 -16.39
CA ALA A 144 -20.98 11.12 -17.53
C ALA A 144 -22.51 11.34 -17.37
N GLU A 145 -23.10 10.86 -16.28
CA GLU A 145 -24.53 11.03 -15.98
C GLU A 145 -24.77 11.38 -14.50
N ALA A 146 -24.07 12.39 -13.99
CA ALA A 146 -24.60 13.14 -12.86
C ALA A 146 -25.72 14.05 -13.40
N PRO A 147 -26.99 13.87 -12.98
CA PRO A 147 -28.04 14.82 -13.34
C PRO A 147 -27.58 16.22 -12.89
N PRO A 148 -27.73 17.27 -13.72
CA PRO A 148 -27.46 18.62 -13.25
C PRO A 148 -28.27 18.84 -11.96
N PRO A 149 -27.69 19.47 -10.92
CA PRO A 149 -28.45 19.83 -9.74
C PRO A 149 -29.65 20.64 -10.23
N GLN A 150 -30.85 20.09 -10.08
CA GLN A 150 -32.06 20.78 -10.48
C GLN A 150 -32.08 22.13 -9.73
N PRO A 151 -32.05 23.28 -10.42
CA PRO A 151 -32.24 24.57 -9.77
C PRO A 151 -33.71 24.65 -9.38
N GLY A 152 -34.06 24.12 -8.20
CA GLY A 152 -35.47 24.08 -7.79
C GLY A 152 -35.86 23.07 -6.71
N ALA A 153 -34.96 22.26 -6.17
CA ALA A 153 -35.26 21.53 -4.94
C ALA A 153 -35.27 22.52 -3.76
N ALA A 154 -36.40 23.20 -3.58
CA ALA A 154 -36.68 23.98 -2.39
C ALA A 154 -36.44 23.11 -1.14
N PRO A 155 -35.86 23.67 -0.07
CA PRO A 155 -35.69 22.94 1.17
C PRO A 155 -37.03 22.35 1.60
N PRO A 156 -37.08 21.09 2.06
CA PRO A 156 -38.32 20.52 2.58
C PRO A 156 -38.85 21.46 3.68
N PRO A 157 -40.15 21.79 3.69
CA PRO A 157 -40.72 22.62 4.73
C PRO A 157 -40.42 21.99 6.09
N PRO A 158 -40.16 22.81 7.13
CA PRO A 158 -39.89 22.29 8.47
C PRO A 158 -41.01 21.33 8.85
N GLN A 159 -40.64 20.08 9.11
CA GLN A 159 -41.56 19.06 9.57
C GLN A 159 -42.28 19.62 10.80
N GLN A 160 -43.61 19.78 10.69
CA GLN A 160 -44.43 20.04 11.86
C GLN A 160 -44.18 18.92 12.87
N PRO A 161 -43.99 19.22 14.17
CA PRO A 161 -43.83 18.21 15.19
C PRO A 161 -45.02 17.25 15.12
N ALA A 162 -44.74 15.96 14.94
CA ALA A 162 -45.75 14.93 15.03
C ALA A 162 -46.46 15.04 16.40
N PRO A 163 -47.78 14.81 16.48
CA PRO A 163 -48.46 14.72 17.75
C PRO A 163 -47.79 13.63 18.60
N GLN A 164 -47.26 14.05 19.74
CA GLN A 164 -46.64 13.16 20.71
C GLN A 164 -47.63 12.06 21.05
N GLN A 165 -47.30 10.82 20.69
CA GLN A 165 -47.96 9.66 21.26
C GLN A 165 -47.83 9.77 22.79
N PRO A 166 -48.89 9.50 23.56
CA PRO A 166 -48.82 9.51 25.01
C PRO A 166 -47.70 8.56 25.45
N GLN A 167 -46.67 9.10 26.09
CA GLN A 167 -45.67 8.29 26.77
C GLN A 167 -46.40 7.39 27.78
N PRO A 168 -46.13 6.07 27.82
CA PRO A 168 -46.59 5.24 28.90
C PRO A 168 -46.03 5.80 30.21
N GLN A 169 -46.93 6.08 31.14
CA GLN A 169 -46.56 6.55 32.47
C GLN A 169 -45.59 5.53 33.12
N PRO A 170 -44.52 5.99 33.77
CA PRO A 170 -43.65 5.10 34.53
C PRO A 170 -44.45 4.45 35.66
N SER A 171 -44.51 3.13 35.63
CA SER A 171 -45.02 2.30 36.72
C SER A 171 -44.32 2.66 38.02
N ALA A 172 -45.10 2.76 39.09
CA ALA A 172 -44.65 3.06 40.44
C ALA A 172 -43.43 2.23 40.89
N PRO A 173 -42.56 2.79 41.75
CA PRO A 173 -41.41 2.06 42.29
C PRO A 173 -41.86 0.82 43.08
N PRO A 174 -41.15 -0.31 42.96
CA PRO A 174 -41.42 -1.50 43.75
C PRO A 174 -41.18 -1.21 45.24
N GLN A 175 -42.12 -1.65 46.08
CA GLN A 175 -41.97 -1.61 47.53
C GLN A 175 -40.76 -2.46 47.96
N PRO A 176 -39.96 -2.00 48.94
CA PRO A 176 -38.84 -2.77 49.46
C PRO A 176 -39.35 -4.06 50.13
N GLN A 177 -38.84 -5.20 49.65
CA GLN A 177 -39.00 -6.46 50.37
C GLN A 177 -38.20 -6.40 51.67
N PRO A 178 -38.74 -6.87 52.82
CA PRO A 178 -37.99 -6.95 54.06
C PRO A 178 -36.83 -7.94 53.90
N ALA A 179 -35.63 -7.48 54.24
CA ALA A 179 -34.40 -8.27 54.20
C ALA A 179 -34.48 -9.46 55.18
N PRO A 180 -33.90 -10.63 54.82
CA PRO A 180 -33.70 -11.73 55.77
C PRO A 180 -32.75 -11.30 56.90
N PRO A 181 -32.92 -11.84 58.12
CA PRO A 181 -32.06 -11.49 59.25
C PRO A 181 -30.61 -11.91 59.02
N PRO A 182 -29.62 -11.11 59.47
CA PRO A 182 -28.21 -11.41 59.30
C PRO A 182 -27.80 -12.66 60.09
N PRO A 183 -26.89 -13.49 59.54
CA PRO A 183 -26.26 -14.57 60.29
C PRO A 183 -25.38 -14.02 61.43
N PRO A 184 -25.21 -14.77 62.54
CA PRO A 184 -24.42 -14.35 63.68
C PRO A 184 -22.94 -14.14 63.33
N PRO A 185 -22.25 -13.16 63.96
CA PRO A 185 -20.86 -12.85 63.68
C PRO A 185 -19.92 -13.95 64.18
N GLU A 186 -19.12 -14.51 63.28
CA GLU A 186 -17.89 -15.24 63.62
C GLU A 186 -16.81 -14.23 64.08
N PRO A 187 -15.97 -14.60 65.06
CA PRO A 187 -14.99 -13.71 65.65
C PRO A 187 -13.85 -13.39 64.68
N ALA A 188 -13.49 -12.11 64.67
CA ALA A 188 -12.38 -11.51 63.95
C ALA A 188 -11.03 -12.14 64.33
N GLU A 189 -10.27 -12.52 63.31
CA GLU A 189 -8.81 -12.54 63.38
C GLU A 189 -8.30 -11.26 62.71
N GLU A 190 -7.50 -10.54 63.48
CA GLU A 190 -6.83 -9.29 63.17
C GLU A 190 -5.72 -9.47 62.12
N GLU A 191 -5.12 -8.33 61.74
CA GLU A 191 -3.82 -8.14 61.09
C GLU A 191 -3.87 -7.83 59.58
N GLY A 192 -3.56 -6.58 59.23
CA GLY A 192 -3.07 -6.24 57.88
C GLY A 192 -3.58 -4.96 57.23
N PHE A 193 -4.02 -3.95 57.97
CA PHE A 193 -4.33 -2.63 57.41
C PHE A 193 -3.06 -1.76 57.34
N LEU A 194 -2.39 -1.72 56.19
CA LEU A 194 -1.40 -0.68 55.89
C LEU A 194 -2.14 0.54 55.32
N SER A 195 -2.23 1.56 56.16
CA SER A 195 -2.80 2.88 55.88
C SER A 195 -1.90 3.66 54.90
N LEU A 196 -2.44 3.99 53.73
CA LEU A 196 -1.82 4.79 52.65
C LEU A 196 -2.10 6.29 52.83
N GLU A 197 -1.79 6.86 53.99
CA GLU A 197 -2.19 8.24 54.28
C GLU A 197 -1.23 8.94 55.25
N GLU A 198 0.04 9.08 54.90
CA GLU A 198 0.92 10.10 55.52
C GLU A 198 2.21 10.36 54.71
N LEU A 199 2.10 11.02 53.55
CA LEU A 199 3.24 11.75 52.95
C LEU A 199 2.72 13.07 52.36
N VAL A 200 2.63 14.07 53.23
CA VAL A 200 2.42 15.49 52.91
C VAL A 200 3.45 16.29 53.69
N LEU A 201 4.05 17.28 53.02
CA LEU A 201 5.11 18.24 53.43
C LEU A 201 6.52 17.76 53.05
N GLU A 202 7.34 18.49 52.29
CA GLU A 202 7.56 19.94 52.30
C GLU A 202 7.97 20.51 50.92
N ASP A 203 7.33 21.62 50.55
CA ASP A 203 7.80 22.60 49.57
C ASP A 203 9.16 23.19 49.98
N LYS A 204 10.11 23.20 49.05
CA LYS A 204 11.31 24.03 49.14
C LYS A 204 11.61 24.65 47.78
N ASP A 205 11.11 25.86 47.62
CA ASP A 205 11.37 26.76 46.49
C ASP A 205 12.82 27.32 46.50
N PRO A 206 13.27 27.89 45.36
CA PRO A 206 14.66 27.92 44.92
C PRO A 206 15.36 29.27 45.17
N GLU A 207 16.70 29.27 45.25
CA GLU A 207 17.56 30.37 44.79
C GLU A 207 19.05 29.99 44.85
N GLU A 208 19.85 30.73 44.07
CA GLU A 208 21.31 30.68 43.86
C GLU A 208 21.77 29.78 42.68
N ALA A 209 21.84 30.30 41.45
CA ALA A 209 22.87 31.20 40.89
C ALA A 209 24.29 30.62 40.98
N LEU A 210 24.94 30.44 39.81
CA LEU A 210 26.39 30.48 39.50
C LEU A 210 26.57 29.82 38.10
N THR A 211 26.62 30.55 36.98
CA THR A 211 27.81 31.15 36.32
C THR A 211 29.06 30.25 36.23
N GLY A 212 29.51 29.98 35.00
CA GLY A 212 30.87 29.51 34.64
C GLY A 212 30.84 28.33 33.66
N ALA A 213 30.96 28.50 32.34
CA ALA A 213 32.18 28.79 31.58
C ALA A 213 33.35 27.83 31.90
N GLY A 214 33.64 26.89 31.00
CA GLY A 214 34.85 26.06 31.06
C GLY A 214 34.94 25.02 29.94
N SER A 215 35.76 25.31 28.93
CA SER A 215 36.23 24.41 27.87
C SER A 215 36.79 23.08 28.38
N ALA A 216 36.59 22.00 27.61
CA ALA A 216 37.58 20.95 27.37
C ALA A 216 37.17 20.00 26.22
N GLU A 217 37.78 20.18 25.05
CA GLU A 217 38.22 19.10 24.14
C GLU A 217 39.71 18.81 24.46
N PRO A 218 40.36 17.76 23.91
CA PRO A 218 40.00 16.34 23.75
C PRO A 218 41.06 15.46 24.48
N PRO A 219 41.12 14.13 24.27
CA PRO A 219 42.25 13.67 23.43
C PRO A 219 41.99 12.45 22.52
N ASP A 220 42.68 12.50 21.39
CA ASP A 220 43.09 11.41 20.50
C ASP A 220 43.65 10.18 21.25
N SER A 221 43.29 8.98 20.78
CA SER A 221 44.16 7.80 20.83
C SER A 221 43.68 6.68 19.89
N ASP A 222 44.17 6.72 18.65
CA ASP A 222 44.55 5.54 17.86
C ASP A 222 46.02 5.16 18.23
N PRO A 223 46.63 4.01 17.81
CA PRO A 223 46.13 2.75 17.23
C PRO A 223 46.73 1.48 17.91
N PHE A 224 46.06 0.33 17.82
CA PHE A 224 46.69 -1.01 17.95
C PHE A 224 46.21 -1.83 16.75
N ALA A 225 46.98 -2.03 15.67
CA ALA A 225 48.21 -2.81 15.57
C ALA A 225 48.04 -4.28 16.00
N GLY A 226 47.47 -5.06 15.09
CA GLY A 226 48.08 -6.29 14.58
C GLY A 226 48.10 -7.53 15.48
N THR A 227 47.32 -8.53 15.09
CA THR A 227 47.79 -9.92 15.05
C THR A 227 47.14 -10.63 13.85
N ASP A 228 47.96 -10.88 12.85
CA ASP A 228 47.87 -12.00 11.92
C ASP A 228 47.48 -13.32 12.61
N LEU A 229 46.75 -14.18 11.88
CA LEU A 229 47.10 -15.59 11.56
C LEU A 229 45.83 -16.38 11.13
N ASP A 230 45.60 -16.46 9.82
CA ASP A 230 45.14 -17.69 9.13
C ASP A 230 46.25 -18.77 9.23
N PRO A 231 46.09 -20.09 8.90
CA PRO A 231 45.00 -20.78 8.16
C PRO A 231 44.60 -22.19 8.68
N PHE A 232 43.39 -22.71 8.43
CA PHE A 232 43.05 -24.16 8.38
C PHE A 232 41.65 -24.29 7.74
N ALA A 233 41.49 -24.70 6.47
CA ALA A 233 41.58 -26.05 5.90
C ALA A 233 40.41 -26.99 6.30
N GLU A 234 39.90 -27.71 5.28
CA GLU A 234 38.78 -28.69 5.24
C GLU A 234 37.42 -28.03 4.94
N SER A 235 36.90 -28.01 3.70
CA SER A 235 36.69 -29.07 2.69
C SER A 235 35.90 -30.26 3.21
N ASP A 236 34.57 -30.17 3.15
CA ASP A 236 33.70 -31.34 3.08
C ASP A 236 32.57 -31.07 2.07
N GLU A 237 32.59 -31.88 1.02
CA GLU A 237 31.57 -31.98 -0.02
C GLU A 237 30.31 -32.68 0.56
N PRO A 238 29.16 -32.54 -0.11
CA PRO A 238 28.60 -33.80 -0.60
C PRO A 238 28.17 -33.73 -2.07
N GLU A 239 28.74 -34.65 -2.85
CA GLU A 239 28.18 -35.17 -4.09
C GLU A 239 26.81 -35.82 -3.81
N SER A 240 25.77 -35.41 -4.53
CA SER A 240 24.57 -36.21 -4.71
C SER A 240 24.11 -36.10 -6.16
N SER A 241 24.63 -37.04 -6.94
CA SER A 241 24.17 -37.42 -8.27
C SER A 241 22.69 -37.83 -8.25
N GLY A 242 21.88 -37.10 -9.00
CA GLY A 242 20.52 -37.45 -9.36
C GLY A 242 20.36 -37.38 -10.88
N GLU A 243 20.74 -38.45 -11.56
CA GLU A 243 20.42 -38.70 -12.96
C GLU A 243 18.90 -38.72 -13.15
N GLY A 244 18.40 -37.76 -13.94
CA GLY A 244 17.02 -37.64 -14.35
C GLY A 244 16.97 -37.25 -15.82
N ASP A 245 16.97 -38.28 -16.66
CA ASP A 245 16.57 -38.31 -18.06
C ASP A 245 15.35 -37.40 -18.36
N VAL A 246 15.57 -36.32 -19.10
CA VAL A 246 14.57 -35.72 -19.99
C VAL A 246 15.27 -35.27 -21.27
N THR A 247 15.19 -36.15 -22.26
CA THR A 247 15.43 -35.81 -23.65
C THR A 247 14.34 -34.85 -24.15
N ASP A 248 14.72 -34.00 -25.11
CA ASP A 248 13.85 -33.42 -26.15
C ASP A 248 13.10 -32.09 -25.87
N GLU A 249 13.80 -30.95 -25.85
CA GLU A 249 13.18 -29.61 -26.12
C GLU A 249 14.11 -28.58 -26.81
N LEU A 250 15.25 -28.97 -27.38
CA LEU A 250 16.18 -28.02 -28.06
C LEU A 250 16.16 -28.06 -29.60
N ALA A 251 15.18 -28.72 -30.22
CA ALA A 251 15.01 -28.72 -31.68
C ALA A 251 14.00 -27.67 -32.20
N PHE A 252 13.40 -26.85 -31.34
CA PHE A 252 12.29 -25.95 -31.74
C PHE A 252 12.68 -24.48 -31.96
N LEU A 253 13.86 -24.02 -31.52
CA LEU A 253 14.24 -22.59 -31.59
C LEU A 253 15.15 -22.21 -32.77
N GLU A 254 15.35 -23.08 -33.77
CA GLU A 254 16.15 -22.77 -34.96
C GLU A 254 15.32 -22.40 -36.20
N SER A 255 14.05 -21.99 -36.06
CA SER A 255 13.17 -21.71 -37.20
C SER A 255 12.57 -20.30 -37.28
N LEU A 256 13.09 -19.31 -36.55
CA LEU A 256 12.65 -17.91 -36.68
C LEU A 256 13.82 -16.90 -36.66
N SER A 257 14.75 -17.03 -37.62
CA SER A 257 15.57 -15.88 -38.04
C SER A 257 16.20 -16.15 -39.41
N LEU A 258 15.47 -15.84 -40.49
CA LEU A 258 16.08 -15.60 -41.81
C LEU A 258 15.08 -14.98 -42.80
N GLY A 259 15.10 -13.66 -42.82
CA GLY A 259 14.49 -12.79 -43.84
C GLY A 259 14.45 -11.38 -43.24
N GLY A 260 15.17 -10.36 -43.70
CA GLY A 260 15.88 -10.13 -44.95
C GLY A 260 15.72 -8.64 -45.27
N GLY A 261 16.82 -7.97 -45.62
CA GLY A 261 16.85 -6.56 -46.07
C GLY A 261 17.53 -5.65 -45.06
N GLY A 262 18.74 -5.11 -45.28
CA GLY A 262 19.33 -4.67 -46.54
C GLY A 262 19.03 -3.19 -46.73
N GLY A 263 19.98 -2.34 -46.33
CA GLY A 263 19.86 -0.89 -46.36
C GLY A 263 21.18 -0.23 -45.96
N GLU A 264 22.15 -0.31 -46.88
CA GLU A 264 23.38 0.45 -46.91
C GLU A 264 23.05 1.93 -47.12
N GLU A 265 23.61 2.84 -46.32
CA GLU A 265 23.95 4.17 -46.83
C GLU A 265 25.08 4.79 -46.00
N GLU A 266 26.17 5.06 -46.72
CA GLU A 266 27.43 5.62 -46.27
C GLU A 266 27.28 7.12 -45.99
N GLY A 267 27.96 7.61 -44.95
CA GLY A 267 27.92 9.00 -44.55
C GLY A 267 29.15 9.38 -43.72
N GLU A 268 30.29 9.45 -44.39
CA GLU A 268 31.58 9.89 -43.88
C GLU A 268 31.50 11.33 -43.35
N THR A 269 31.82 11.56 -42.08
CA THR A 269 32.37 12.85 -41.64
C THR A 269 33.53 12.63 -40.68
N SER A 270 34.71 12.88 -41.25
CA SER A 270 35.99 13.03 -40.57
C SER A 270 35.97 14.28 -39.68
N PHE A 271 36.15 14.10 -38.38
CA PHE A 271 36.54 15.17 -37.47
C PHE A 271 37.51 14.64 -36.42
N SER A 272 38.80 14.75 -36.73
CA SER A 272 39.89 14.57 -35.77
C SER A 272 39.95 15.78 -34.85
N PHE A 273 39.64 15.62 -33.57
CA PHE A 273 39.91 16.64 -32.56
C PHE A 273 40.22 16.02 -31.18
N LEU A 274 41.52 16.01 -30.88
CA LEU A 274 42.23 16.04 -29.60
C LEU A 274 41.85 15.07 -28.45
N GLU A 275 42.89 14.33 -28.05
CA GLU A 275 43.12 13.68 -26.76
C GLU A 275 42.36 14.29 -25.58
N GLN A 276 41.42 13.52 -25.04
CA GLN A 276 40.78 13.78 -23.76
C GLN A 276 40.77 12.46 -22.96
N HIS A 277 41.27 12.55 -21.73
CA HIS A 277 41.47 11.45 -20.78
C HIS A 277 40.25 10.52 -20.69
N GLY A 278 40.52 9.21 -20.64
CA GLY A 278 39.51 8.15 -20.64
C GLY A 278 38.44 8.33 -19.58
N SER A 279 37.29 8.86 -19.99
CA SER A 279 36.02 8.68 -19.30
C SER A 279 35.47 7.32 -19.72
N GLY A 280 35.89 6.28 -19.00
CA GLY A 280 35.17 5.00 -19.03
C GLY A 280 33.72 5.29 -18.66
N THR A 281 32.81 5.16 -19.61
CA THR A 281 31.38 5.21 -19.32
C THR A 281 31.09 4.11 -18.31
N PRO A 282 30.45 4.41 -17.17
CA PRO A 282 30.11 3.37 -16.19
C PRO A 282 29.26 2.32 -16.90
N GLN A 283 29.73 1.07 -16.94
CA GLN A 283 28.98 -0.04 -17.52
C GLN A 283 27.75 -0.25 -16.65
N THR A 284 26.57 0.02 -17.20
CA THR A 284 25.29 -0.20 -16.50
C THR A 284 24.87 -1.66 -16.66
N ILE A 285 24.48 -2.31 -15.57
CA ILE A 285 23.93 -3.69 -15.59
C ILE A 285 22.40 -3.59 -15.71
N ILE A 286 21.79 -4.40 -16.59
CA ILE A 286 20.34 -4.42 -16.79
C ILE A 286 19.73 -5.58 -16.01
N CYS A 287 18.73 -5.29 -15.19
CA CYS A 287 18.01 -6.30 -14.41
C CYS A 287 17.25 -7.27 -15.34
N PRO A 288 17.44 -8.59 -15.20
CA PRO A 288 16.76 -9.58 -16.04
C PRO A 288 15.25 -9.69 -15.75
N HIS A 289 14.80 -9.26 -14.57
CA HIS A 289 13.41 -9.35 -14.17
C HIS A 289 12.58 -8.13 -14.63
N CYS A 290 13.08 -6.92 -14.43
CA CYS A 290 12.32 -5.68 -14.70
C CYS A 290 12.91 -4.76 -15.78
N SER A 291 14.06 -5.11 -16.37
CA SER A 291 14.76 -4.30 -17.39
C SER A 291 15.35 -2.96 -16.90
N ALA A 292 15.33 -2.68 -15.59
CA ALA A 292 15.90 -1.45 -15.06
C ALA A 292 17.44 -1.44 -15.20
N ALA A 293 18.01 -0.28 -15.51
CA ALA A 293 19.45 -0.06 -15.52
C ALA A 293 19.94 0.26 -14.12
N ASN A 294 20.93 -0.48 -13.64
CA ASN A 294 21.52 -0.32 -12.30
C ASN A 294 23.02 -0.03 -12.43
N GLU A 295 23.59 0.57 -11.39
CA GLU A 295 25.03 0.79 -11.30
C GLU A 295 25.76 -0.56 -11.10
N PRO A 296 26.97 -0.74 -11.66
CA PRO A 296 27.68 -2.02 -11.60
C PRO A 296 28.15 -2.41 -10.19
N ALA A 297 28.08 -1.49 -9.22
CA ALA A 297 28.38 -1.78 -7.82
C ALA A 297 27.17 -2.29 -7.01
N GLU A 298 25.96 -2.28 -7.60
CA GLU A 298 24.74 -2.71 -6.93
C GLU A 298 24.54 -4.22 -7.03
N TRP A 299 24.24 -4.84 -5.88
CA TRP A 299 24.01 -6.29 -5.78
C TRP A 299 22.54 -6.67 -6.04
N TYR A 300 21.64 -5.68 -5.96
CA TYR A 300 20.21 -5.84 -6.11
C TYR A 300 19.65 -4.77 -7.03
N CYS A 301 18.58 -5.09 -7.77
CA CYS A 301 17.91 -4.11 -8.60
C CYS A 301 17.16 -3.08 -7.73
N THR A 302 17.43 -1.80 -7.95
CA THR A 302 16.81 -0.69 -7.22
C THR A 302 15.29 -0.57 -7.44
N GLU A 303 14.78 -1.08 -8.55
CA GLU A 303 13.35 -1.03 -8.89
C GLU A 303 12.57 -2.24 -8.37
N CYS A 304 13.12 -3.46 -8.49
CA CYS A 304 12.37 -4.69 -8.15
C CYS A 304 12.96 -5.55 -7.03
N GLY A 305 14.17 -5.24 -6.54
CA GLY A 305 14.83 -5.96 -5.44
C GLY A 305 15.44 -7.32 -5.80
N GLU A 306 15.41 -7.72 -7.07
CA GLU A 306 16.00 -8.99 -7.53
C GLU A 306 17.53 -8.91 -7.52
N GLU A 307 18.21 -10.02 -7.21
CA GLU A 307 19.67 -10.13 -7.27
C GLU A 307 20.20 -9.93 -8.70
N LEU A 308 21.22 -9.08 -8.84
CA LEU A 308 21.89 -8.84 -10.12
C LEU A 308 23.04 -9.84 -10.30
N PRO A 309 23.27 -10.35 -11.51
CA PRO A 309 24.40 -11.24 -11.78
C PRO A 309 25.70 -10.46 -11.61
N ALA A 310 26.50 -10.83 -10.60
CA ALA A 310 27.86 -10.32 -10.46
C ALA A 310 28.71 -10.84 -11.64
N GLU A 311 29.34 -9.95 -12.39
CA GLU A 311 30.33 -10.31 -13.42
C GLU A 311 31.64 -10.84 -12.82
#